data_AF-A0A7Y4K2T4-F1
#
_entry.id   AF-A0A7Y4K2T4-F1
#
_cell.length_a   1.000
_cell.length_b   1.000
_cell.length_c   1.000
_cell.angle_alpha   90.00
_cell.angle_beta   90.00
_cell.angle_gamma   90.00
#
_symmetry.space_group_name_H-M   'P 1'
#
loop_
_entity.id
_entity.type
_entity.pdbx_description
1 polymer ?
#
loop_
_entity_poly.entity_id
_entity_poly.type
_entity_poly.pdbx_seq_one_letter_code
_entity_poly.pdbx_strand_id
1 'polypeptide(L)'
;MAENTQKPMPGLETLRTLRDELRLKMHLAGMETRERWRMLEPKVREAEQRADELTQEGQWLVDELVRHLRELNKEIHEHRNGRDAPRA
;
A
#
# COMPACT_ATOMS: atom_id res chain seq x y z
N MET A 1 -23.67 5.45 -23.37
CA MET A 1 -23.28 5.79 -21.98
C MET A 1 -21.78 6.00 -22.02
N ALA A 2 -21.28 7.13 -21.52
CA ALA A 2 -19.88 7.50 -21.69
C ALA A 2 -18.97 6.46 -21.02
N GLU A 3 -18.31 5.63 -21.84
CA GLU A 3 -17.17 4.81 -21.42
C GLU A 3 -16.01 5.78 -21.17
N ASN A 4 -16.03 6.38 -19.98
CA ASN A 4 -14.98 7.27 -19.53
C ASN A 4 -13.76 6.40 -19.28
N THR A 5 -12.90 6.31 -20.30
CA THR A 5 -11.58 5.68 -20.28
C THR A 5 -10.67 6.44 -19.32
N GLN A 6 -10.93 6.37 -18.01
CA GLN A 6 -9.91 6.59 -17.01
C GLN A 6 -8.95 5.43 -17.18
N LYS A 7 -7.90 5.61 -17.99
CA LYS A 7 -6.74 4.74 -17.96
C LYS A 7 -6.24 4.82 -16.51
N PRO A 8 -6.45 3.78 -15.68
CA PRO A 8 -6.06 3.89 -14.31
C PRO A 8 -4.55 4.10 -14.32
N MET A 9 -4.08 5.09 -13.55
CA MET A 9 -2.65 5.21 -13.34
C MET A 9 -2.18 3.89 -12.71
N PRO A 10 -1.25 3.16 -13.34
CA PRO A 10 -0.86 1.83 -12.84
C PRO A 10 -0.34 1.86 -11.40
N GLY A 11 0.22 3.00 -10.98
CA GLY A 11 0.63 3.24 -9.59
C GLY A 11 -0.55 3.34 -8.61
N LEU A 12 -1.66 3.97 -9.01
CA LEU A 12 -2.81 4.19 -8.13
C LEU A 12 -3.59 2.89 -7.86
N GLU A 13 -3.76 2.04 -8.86
CA GLU A 13 -4.34 0.70 -8.67
C GLU A 13 -3.47 -0.18 -7.77
N THR A 14 -2.14 -0.11 -7.96
CA THR A 14 -1.19 -0.84 -7.13
C THR A 14 -1.26 -0.36 -5.68
N LEU A 15 -1.30 0.95 -5.46
CA LEU A 15 -1.45 1.56 -4.13
C LEU A 15 -2.74 1.09 -3.44
N ARG A 16 -3.86 1.10 -4.17
CA ARG A 16 -5.17 0.64 -3.66
C ARG A 16 -5.18 -0.85 -3.29
N THR A 17 -4.59 -1.67 -4.15
CA THR A 17 -4.45 -3.12 -3.90
C THR A 17 -3.62 -3.37 -2.64
N LEU A 18 -2.44 -2.73 -2.54
CA LEU A 18 -1.55 -2.87 -1.38
C LEU A 18 -2.20 -2.36 -0.10
N ARG A 19 -2.96 -1.26 -0.17
CA ARG A 19 -3.75 -0.74 0.95
C ARG A 19 -4.76 -1.77 1.45
N ASP A 20 -5.49 -2.41 0.54
CA ASP A 20 -6.50 -3.41 0.90
C ASP A 20 -5.84 -4.65 1.55
N GLU A 21 -4.76 -5.15 0.95
CA GLU A 21 -3.96 -6.24 1.51
C GLU A 21 -3.40 -5.90 2.90
N LEU A 22 -2.86 -4.69 3.08
CA LEU A 22 -2.33 -4.24 4.36
C LEU A 22 -3.45 -4.07 5.38
N ARG A 23 -4.63 -3.61 5.00
CA ARG A 23 -5.81 -3.50 5.87
C ARG A 23 -6.26 -4.88 6.36
N LEU A 24 -6.26 -5.88 5.48
CA LEU A 24 -6.54 -7.27 5.85
C LEU A 24 -5.46 -7.82 6.80
N LYS A 25 -4.19 -7.57 6.47
CA LYS A 25 -3.05 -7.97 7.31
C LYS A 25 -3.05 -7.25 8.65
N MET A 26 -3.50 -5.99 8.74
CA MET A 26 -3.59 -5.21 9.99
C MET A 26 -4.52 -5.85 11.00
N HIS A 27 -5.59 -6.49 10.53
CA HIS A 27 -6.49 -7.22 11.42
C HIS A 27 -5.76 -8.37 12.14
N LEU A 28 -4.78 -8.98 11.47
CA LEU A 28 -3.99 -10.11 11.96
C LEU A 28 -2.59 -9.73 12.49
N ALA A 29 -2.13 -8.51 12.22
CA ALA A 29 -0.80 -8.04 12.58
C ALA A 29 -0.73 -7.48 14.00
N GLY A 30 0.48 -7.49 14.58
CA GLY A 30 0.77 -6.96 15.91
C GLY A 30 0.70 -5.43 15.99
N MET A 31 0.88 -4.90 17.20
CA MET A 31 0.77 -3.46 17.47
C MET A 31 1.75 -2.60 16.64
N GLU A 32 2.98 -3.06 16.44
CA GLU A 32 4.02 -2.31 15.71
C GLU A 32 3.61 -2.02 14.25
N THR A 33 3.09 -3.03 13.56
CA THR A 33 2.65 -2.88 12.17
C THR A 33 1.42 -1.98 12.07
N ARG A 34 0.50 -2.06 13.05
CA ARG A 34 -0.67 -1.17 13.13
C ARG A 34 -0.29 0.28 13.35
N GLU A 35 0.76 0.53 14.12
CA GLU A 35 1.26 1.88 14.36
C GLU A 35 1.89 2.48 13.10
N ARG A 36 2.76 1.72 12.41
CA ARG A 36 3.30 2.12 11.10
C ARG A 36 2.21 2.38 10.07
N TRP A 37 1.20 1.50 10.00
CA TRP A 37 0.05 1.68 9.11
C TRP A 37 -0.74 2.96 9.42
N ARG A 38 -0.99 3.27 10.70
CA ARG A 38 -1.68 4.51 11.11
C ARG A 38 -0.96 5.78 10.63
N MET A 39 0.37 5.75 10.54
CA MET A 39 1.14 6.88 10.02
C MET A 39 1.10 6.96 8.49
N LEU A 40 1.01 5.81 7.80
CA LEU A 40 1.00 5.72 6.34
C LEU A 40 -0.39 5.96 5.74
N GLU A 41 -1.46 5.54 6.42
CA GLU A 41 -2.86 5.69 5.98
C GLU A 41 -3.22 7.12 5.51
N PRO A 42 -2.93 8.20 6.26
CA PRO A 42 -3.22 9.56 5.80
C PRO A 42 -2.42 9.94 4.55
N LYS A 43 -1.16 9.49 4.43
CA LYS A 43 -0.32 9.74 3.25
C LYS A 43 -0.83 9.00 2.02
N VAL A 44 -1.28 7.75 2.18
CA VAL A 44 -1.94 6.96 1.13
C VAL A 44 -3.18 7.69 0.63
N ARG A 45 -4.00 8.21 1.55
CA ARG A 45 -5.22 8.94 1.20
C ARG A 45 -4.94 10.30 0.54
N GLU A 46 -3.88 10.97 0.93
CA GLU A 46 -3.41 12.20 0.27
C GLU A 46 -2.94 11.90 -1.15
N ALA A 47 -2.13 10.85 -1.33
CA ALA A 47 -1.66 10.43 -2.65
C ALA A 47 -2.78 10.01 -3.58
N GLU A 48 -3.80 9.30 -3.09
CA GLU A 48 -4.99 8.98 -3.88
C GLU A 48 -5.70 10.25 -4.38
N GLN A 49 -5.81 11.29 -3.54
CA GLN A 49 -6.40 12.57 -3.93
C GLN A 49 -5.52 13.32 -4.94
N ARG A 50 -4.21 13.42 -4.69
CA ARG A 50 -3.28 14.14 -5.58
C ARG A 50 -3.07 13.43 -6.92
N ALA A 51 -3.20 12.10 -6.96
CA ALA A 51 -3.12 11.32 -8.18
C ALA A 51 -4.37 11.48 -9.06
N ASP A 52 -5.54 11.67 -8.44
CA ASP A 52 -6.78 12.01 -9.15
C ASP A 52 -6.66 13.35 -9.90
N GLU A 53 -5.88 14.29 -9.34
CA GLU A 53 -5.56 15.57 -9.96
C GLU A 53 -4.60 15.48 -11.17
N LEU A 54 -4.17 14.27 -11.59
CA LEU A 54 -3.32 14.02 -12.77
C LEU A 54 -1.99 14.82 -12.77
N THR A 55 -1.46 15.12 -11.58
CA THR A 55 -0.23 15.90 -11.43
C THR A 55 1.03 15.01 -11.40
N GLN A 56 2.16 15.51 -11.92
CA GLN A 56 3.44 14.80 -11.84
C GLN A 56 3.88 14.56 -10.39
N GLU A 57 3.54 15.48 -9.49
CA GLU A 57 3.79 15.39 -8.06
C GLU A 57 3.01 14.23 -7.43
N GLY A 58 1.72 14.10 -7.76
CA GLY A 58 0.90 12.97 -7.32
C GLY A 58 1.43 11.63 -7.80
N GLN A 59 1.96 11.56 -9.03
CA GLN A 59 2.54 10.34 -9.58
C GLN A 59 3.81 9.91 -8.83
N TRP A 60 4.69 10.85 -8.48
CA TRP A 60 5.88 10.56 -7.67
C TRP A 60 5.51 10.10 -6.27
N LEU A 61 4.54 10.77 -5.64
CA LEU A 61 4.09 10.48 -4.28
C LEU A 61 3.41 9.10 -4.19
N VAL A 62 2.66 8.71 -5.23
CA VAL A 62 2.13 7.35 -5.37
C VAL A 62 3.24 6.31 -5.52
N ASP A 63 4.28 6.56 -6.35
CA ASP A 63 5.40 5.61 -6.49
C ASP A 63 6.13 5.41 -5.16
N GLU A 64 6.40 6.50 -4.44
CA GLU A 64 7.06 6.47 -3.14
C GLU A 64 6.25 5.65 -2.12
N LEU A 65 4.93 5.87 -2.05
CA LEU A 65 4.08 5.12 -1.13
C LEU A 65 3.95 3.67 -1.54
N VAL A 66 3.81 3.36 -2.83
CA VAL A 66 3.79 1.97 -3.32
C VAL A 66 5.06 1.23 -2.87
N ARG A 67 6.24 1.87 -2.90
CA ARG A 67 7.48 1.27 -2.37
C ARG A 67 7.41 1.01 -0.87
N HIS A 68 7.02 2.00 -0.08
CA HIS A 68 6.87 1.84 1.38
C HIS A 68 5.87 0.74 1.74
N LEU A 69 4.73 0.68 1.05
CA LEU A 69 3.71 -0.34 1.28
C LEU A 69 4.22 -1.74 0.89
N ARG A 70 4.99 -1.87 -0.20
CA ARG A 70 5.63 -3.14 -0.59
C ARG A 70 6.65 -3.60 0.45
N GLU A 71 7.46 -2.68 0.96
CA GLU A 71 8.45 -2.99 2.00
C GLU A 71 7.76 -3.47 3.28
N LEU A 72 6.74 -2.74 3.74
CA LEU A 72 5.95 -3.13 4.90
C LEU A 72 5.27 -4.49 4.70
N ASN A 73 4.72 -4.73 3.51
CA ASN A 73 4.09 -6.01 3.16
C ASN A 73 5.12 -7.16 3.20
N LYS A 74 6.34 -6.92 2.70
CA LYS A 74 7.46 -7.86 2.77
C LYS A 74 7.88 -8.12 4.22
N GLU A 75 8.03 -7.09 5.05
CA GLU A 75 8.34 -7.26 6.49
C GLU A 75 7.28 -8.10 7.21
N ILE A 76 5.99 -7.85 6.96
CA ILE A 76 4.90 -8.64 7.56
C ILE A 76 4.95 -10.10 7.08
N HIS A 77 5.26 -10.32 5.80
CA HIS A 77 5.36 -11.65 5.23
C HIS A 77 6.54 -12.42 5.82
N GLU A 78 7.73 -11.80 5.86
CA GLU A 78 8.95 -12.38 6.43
C GLU A 78 8.79 -12.66 7.93
N HIS A 79 8.13 -11.78 8.69
CA HIS A 79 7.89 -11.98 10.12
C HIS A 79 6.87 -13.11 10.40
N ARG A 80 5.94 -13.39 9.47
CA ARG A 80 5.09 -14.61 9.55
C ARG A 80 5.84 -15.85 9.09
N ASN A 81 6.64 -15.75 8.02
CA ASN A 81 7.34 -16.88 7.40
C ASN A 81 8.58 -17.32 8.18
N GLY A 82 9.18 -16.46 9.00
CA GLY A 82 10.27 -16.79 9.91
C GLY A 82 9.90 -17.74 11.06
N ARG A 83 8.61 -18.07 11.22
CA ARG A 83 8.16 -19.20 12.06
C ARG A 83 8.03 -20.53 11.29
N ASP A 84 8.21 -20.51 9.98
CA ASP A 84 8.13 -21.67 9.08
C ASP A 84 9.52 -22.00 8.48
N ALA A 85 10.60 -21.73 9.21
CA ALA A 85 11.86 -22.40 8.92
C ALA A 85 11.70 -23.86 9.39
N PRO A 86 11.76 -24.87 8.50
CA PRO A 86 11.80 -26.25 8.93
C PRO A 86 13.08 -26.44 9.75
N ARG A 87 12.91 -26.72 11.04
CA ARG A 87 13.96 -27.38 11.80
C ARG A 87 13.97 -28.84 11.34
N ALA A 88 14.75 -29.14 10.31
CA ALA A 88 15.16 -30.49 9.93
C ALA A 88 16.44 -30.43 9.11
#